data_AF-A0A6N3X6L4-F1
#
_entry.id   AF-A0A6N3X6L4-F1
#
_cell.length_a   1.000
_cell.length_b   1.000
_cell.length_c   1.000
_cell.angle_alpha   90.00
_cell.angle_beta   90.00
_cell.angle_gamma   90.00
#
_symmetry.space_group_name_H-M   'P 1'
#
loop_
_entity.id
_entity.type
_entity.pdbx_description
1 polymer ?
#
loop_
_entity_poly.entity_id
_entity_poly.type
_entity_poly.pdbx_seq_one_letter_code
_entity_poly.pdbx_strand_id
1 'polypeptide(L)'
;MMNCDLIITTDTCVAHLAGGLGQPTWLLLKKVPEWRWGMEGATTFWYPSMRLFRQREHGNWPEVMDRVASALQSVAPWIPEWQDGYGN
;
A
#
# COMPACT_ATOMS: atom_id res chain seq x y z
N MET A 1 -9.07 9.35 -3.01
CA MET A 1 -8.81 8.39 -1.92
C MET A 1 -10.06 7.62 -1.54
N MET A 2 -11.18 8.28 -1.20
CA MET A 2 -12.41 7.58 -0.77
C MET A 2 -13.09 6.68 -1.83
N ASN A 3 -12.66 6.75 -3.10
CA ASN A 3 -13.15 5.90 -4.17
C ASN A 3 -12.12 4.82 -4.60
N CYS A 4 -11.11 4.58 -3.75
CA CYS A 4 -10.12 3.53 -3.97
C CYS A 4 -10.32 2.47 -2.89
N ASP A 5 -10.41 1.19 -3.28
CA ASP A 5 -10.50 0.08 -2.33
C ASP A 5 -9.19 -0.15 -1.56
N LEU A 6 -8.06 0.25 -2.15
CA LEU A 6 -6.72 0.17 -1.57
C LEU A 6 -5.81 1.26 -2.15
N ILE A 7 -4.99 1.88 -1.29
CA ILE A 7 -3.96 2.84 -1.69
C ILE A 7 -2.59 2.21 -1.45
N ILE A 8 -1.75 2.10 -2.48
CA ILE A 8 -0.36 1.64 -2.36
C ILE A 8 0.55 2.81 -2.68
N THR A 9 1.42 3.21 -1.74
CA THR A 9 2.28 4.40 -1.91
C THR A 9 3.59 4.27 -1.13
N THR A 10 4.49 5.23 -1.32
CA THR A 10 5.72 5.42 -0.53
C THR A 10 5.52 6.50 0.54
N ASP A 11 6.52 6.70 1.39
CA ASP A 11 6.53 7.69 2.49
C ASP A 11 6.42 9.13 1.96
N THR A 12 5.18 9.57 1.74
CA THR A 12 4.79 10.85 1.16
C THR A 12 3.55 11.38 1.87
N CYS A 13 3.14 12.62 1.57
CA CYS A 13 1.90 13.20 2.10
C CYS A 13 0.65 12.36 1.79
N VAL A 14 0.65 11.59 0.70
CA VAL A 14 -0.44 10.68 0.31
C VAL A 14 -0.64 9.60 1.38
N ALA A 15 0.44 9.06 1.96
CA ALA A 15 0.34 8.08 3.03
C ALA A 15 -0.39 8.68 4.23
N HIS A 16 0.07 9.83 4.72
CA HIS A 16 -0.52 10.49 5.88
C HIS A 16 -2.00 10.86 5.69
N LEU A 17 -2.35 11.39 4.52
CA LEU A 17 -3.74 11.73 4.21
C LEU A 17 -4.62 10.47 4.17
N ALA A 18 -4.17 9.41 3.50
CA ALA A 18 -4.93 8.16 3.40
C ALA A 18 -5.13 7.50 4.78
N GLY A 19 -4.06 7.46 5.59
CA GLY A 19 -4.10 6.93 6.96
C GLY A 19 -4.97 7.77 7.89
N GLY A 20 -4.90 9.10 7.79
CA GLY A 20 -5.75 10.01 8.57
C GLY A 20 -7.24 9.88 8.22
N LEU A 21 -7.55 9.49 6.99
CA LEU A 21 -8.92 9.18 6.53
C LEU A 21 -9.34 7.73 6.81
N GLY A 22 -8.51 6.93 7.49
CA GLY A 22 -8.80 5.53 7.81
C GLY A 22 -8.90 4.61 6.59
N GLN A 23 -8.40 5.03 5.43
CA GLN A 23 -8.49 4.23 4.21
C GLN A 23 -7.49 3.06 4.25
N PRO A 24 -7.85 1.87 3.74
CA PRO A 24 -6.90 0.77 3.57
C PRO A 24 -5.68 1.23 2.77
N THR A 25 -4.50 1.17 3.39
CA THR A 25 -3.29 1.74 2.80
C THR A 25 -2.08 0.83 3.00
N TRP A 26 -1.36 0.52 1.93
CA TRP A 26 -0.08 -0.18 1.99
C TRP A 26 1.06 0.79 1.73
N LEU A 27 1.97 0.88 2.70
CA LEU A 27 3.10 1.80 2.66
C LEU A 27 4.40 1.05 2.38
N LEU A 28 5.07 1.43 1.29
CA LEU A 28 6.35 0.89 0.86
C LEU A 28 7.49 1.71 1.48
N LEU A 29 8.31 1.04 2.29
CA LEU A 29 9.39 1.65 3.07
C LEU A 29 10.75 1.11 2.64
N LYS A 30 11.72 2.04 2.51
CA LYS A 30 13.14 1.71 2.35
C LYS A 30 13.68 0.99 3.59
N LYS A 31 14.84 0.34 3.48
CA LYS A 31 15.43 -0.48 4.55
C LYS A 31 15.58 0.27 5.88
N VAL A 32 15.97 1.54 5.82
CA VAL A 32 16.08 2.43 6.99
C VAL A 32 15.04 3.54 6.84
N PRO A 33 13.79 3.35 7.30
CA PRO A 33 12.73 4.32 7.15
C PRO A 33 12.90 5.50 8.12
N GLU A 34 12.01 6.49 8.00
CA GLU A 34 11.91 7.58 8.97
C GLU A 34 11.44 7.05 10.34
N TRP A 35 11.83 7.72 11.43
CA TRP A 35 11.62 7.24 12.81
C TRP A 35 10.16 6.91 13.13
N ARG A 36 9.21 7.62 12.52
CA ARG A 36 7.75 7.44 12.74
C ARG A 36 7.27 6.05 12.39
N TRP A 37 7.97 5.36 11.51
CA TRP A 37 7.61 4.04 11.06
C TRP A 37 8.28 2.94 11.87
N GLY A 38 9.26 3.25 12.73
CA GLY A 38 10.07 2.24 13.41
C GLY A 38 10.87 1.36 12.43
N MET A 39 11.64 0.41 12.97
CA MET A 39 12.53 -0.44 12.16
C MET A 39 11.91 -1.77 11.73
N GLU A 40 10.87 -2.23 12.44
CA GLU A 40 10.34 -3.60 12.31
C GLU A 40 8.81 -3.61 12.30
N GLY A 41 8.25 -4.80 12.07
CA GLY A 41 6.80 -5.00 12.02
C GLY A 41 6.15 -4.55 10.72
N ALA A 42 4.88 -4.91 10.57
CA ALA A 42 4.08 -4.64 9.38
C ALA A 42 2.93 -3.65 9.64
N THR A 43 2.87 -3.04 10.81
CA THR A 43 1.83 -2.08 11.22
C THR A 43 2.48 -0.80 11.73
N THR A 44 1.69 0.26 11.89
CA THR A 44 2.12 1.53 12.46
C THR A 44 1.22 1.91 13.63
N PHE A 45 1.80 2.61 14.61
CA PHE A 45 1.06 3.15 15.75
C PHE A 45 0.04 4.23 15.31
N TRP A 46 0.39 5.01 14.28
CA TRP A 46 -0.36 6.20 13.89
C TRP A 46 -1.63 5.91 13.09
N TYR A 47 -1.60 4.86 12.27
CA TYR A 47 -2.65 4.58 11.29
C TYR A 47 -3.04 3.11 11.32
N PRO A 48 -4.07 2.74 12.10
CA PRO A 48 -4.51 1.34 12.22
C PRO A 48 -4.94 0.70 10.88
N SER A 49 -5.38 1.50 9.90
CA SER A 49 -5.75 1.03 8.56
C SER A 49 -4.56 0.75 7.64
N MET A 50 -3.32 0.95 8.11
CA MET A 50 -2.11 0.79 7.32
C MET A 50 -1.40 -0.54 7.52
N ARG A 51 -0.85 -1.04 6.42
CA ARG A 51 0.13 -2.14 6.40
C ARG A 51 1.46 -1.65 5.81
N LEU A 52 2.56 -1.99 6.47
CA LEU A 52 3.91 -1.59 6.08
C LEU A 52 4.63 -2.72 5.34
N PHE A 53 5.22 -2.39 4.20
CA PHE A 53 6.08 -3.25 3.40
C PHE A 53 7.48 -2.67 3.39
N ARG A 54 8.38 -3.31 4.12
CA ARG A 54 9.76 -2.85 4.27
C ARG A 54 10.70 -3.64 3.38
N GLN A 55 11.62 -2.94 2.73
CA GLN A 55 12.81 -3.54 2.14
C GLN A 55 13.59 -4.32 3.20
N ARG A 56 13.92 -5.56 2.88
CA ARG A 56 14.82 -6.39 3.70
C ARG A 56 16.29 -6.04 3.48
N GLU A 57 16.63 -5.63 2.26
CA GLU A 57 17.96 -5.24 1.82
C GLU A 57 17.91 -3.88 1.14
N HIS A 58 18.97 -3.08 1.28
CA HIS A 58 19.02 -1.76 0.68
C HIS A 58 18.96 -1.86 -0.85
N GLY A 59 18.02 -1.16 -1.49
CA GLY A 59 17.89 -1.13 -2.94
C GLY A 59 17.14 -2.33 -3.56
N ASN A 60 16.87 -3.39 -2.79
CA ASN A 60 16.11 -4.54 -3.27
C ASN A 60 14.60 -4.27 -3.26
N TRP A 61 14.15 -3.39 -4.16
CA TRP A 61 12.73 -3.14 -4.40
C TRP A 61 11.98 -4.29 -5.09
N PRO A 62 12.58 -5.11 -5.98
CA PRO A 62 11.90 -6.26 -6.55
C PRO A 62 11.30 -7.19 -5.49
N GLU A 63 12.03 -7.52 -4.42
CA GLU A 63 11.52 -8.34 -3.30
C GLU A 63 10.27 -7.72 -2.63
N VAL A 64 10.26 -6.39 -2.49
CA VAL A 64 9.10 -5.68 -1.92
C VAL A 64 7.91 -5.79 -2.86
N MET A 65 8.12 -5.60 -4.16
CA MET A 65 7.06 -5.65 -5.17
C MET A 65 6.47 -7.07 -5.30
N ASP A 66 7.29 -8.11 -5.23
CA ASP A 66 6.83 -9.51 -5.26
C ASP A 66 5.91 -9.82 -4.07
N ARG A 67 6.26 -9.33 -2.88
CA ARG A 67 5.43 -9.48 -1.68
C ARG A 67 4.15 -8.69 -1.75
N VAL A 68 4.19 -7.49 -2.33
CA VAL A 68 2.99 -6.66 -2.56
C VAL A 68 2.06 -7.34 -3.54
N ALA A 69 2.58 -7.86 -4.65
CA ALA A 69 1.79 -8.59 -5.65
C ALA A 69 1.17 -9.86 -5.06
N SER A 70 1.94 -10.64 -4.31
CA SER A 70 1.44 -11.84 -3.62
C SER A 70 0.36 -11.49 -2.60
N ALA A 71 0.55 -10.40 -1.84
CA ALA A 71 -0.48 -9.92 -0.92
C ALA A 71 -1.74 -9.47 -1.68
N LEU A 72 -1.60 -8.77 -2.81
CA LEU A 72 -2.72 -8.24 -3.57
C LEU A 72 -3.61 -9.35 -4.14
N GLN A 73 -3.03 -10.46 -4.58
CA GLN A 73 -3.78 -11.64 -5.04
C GLN A 73 -4.72 -12.18 -3.97
N SER A 74 -4.39 -12.02 -2.69
CA SER A 74 -5.24 -12.46 -1.57
C SER A 74 -6.40 -11.51 -1.24
N VAL A 75 -6.37 -10.27 -1.75
CA VAL A 75 -7.37 -9.23 -1.42
C VAL A 75 -8.65 -9.36 -2.26
N ALA A 76 -8.67 -10.23 -3.28
CA ALA A 76 -9.71 -10.35 -4.31
C ALA A 76 -9.92 -9.02 -5.07
N PRO A 77 -9.54 -8.94 -6.36
CA PRO A 77 -9.79 -7.72 -7.13
C PRO A 77 -11.29 -7.52 -7.34
N TRP A 78 -11.75 -6.28 -7.13
CA TRP A 78 -12.96 -5.81 -7.78
C TRP A 78 -12.64 -5.64 -9.28
N ILE A 79 -13.19 -6.52 -10.12
CA ILE A 79 -13.15 -6.39 -11.57
C ILE A 79 -14.51 -5.81 -11.98
N PRO A 80 -14.62 -4.51 -12.32
CA PRO A 80 -15.81 -4.03 -12.99
C PRO A 80 -15.93 -4.72 -14.34
N GLU A 81 -17.10 -5.28 -14.61
CA GLU A 81 -17.54 -5.57 -15.97
C GLU A 81 -17.58 -4.23 -16.71
N TRP A 82 -16.52 -3.91 -17.46
CA TRP A 82 -16.58 -2.82 -18.41
C TRP A 82 -17.53 -3.26 -19.53
N GLN A 83 -18.81 -2.86 -19.45
CA GLN A 83 -19.65 -2.76 -20.64
C GLN A 83 -19.08 -1.63 -21.49
N ASP A 84 -18.24 -1.99 -22.45
CA ASP A 84 -17.89 -1.11 -23.56
C ASP A 84 -19.16 -0.81 -24.35
N GLY A 85 -19.82 0.28 -23.96
CA GLY A 85 -20.97 0.87 -24.65
C GLY A 85 -20.63 1.45 -26.03
N TYR A 86 -19.72 0.83 -26.78
CA TYR A 86 -19.55 1.07 -28.21
C TYR A 86 -20.39 0.05 -28.98
N GLY A 87 -21.71 0.21 -28.86
CA GLY A 87 -22.59 -0.10 -29.97
C GLY A 87 -22.36 0.94 -31.07
N ASN A 88 -21.52 0.57 -32.04
CA ASN A 88 -21.62 1.02 -33.44
C ASN A 88 -20.86 0.04 -34.34
#